data_AF-A0AAX4JFL4-F1
#
_entry.id   AF-A0AAX4JFL4-F1
#
_cell.length_a   1.000
_cell.length_b   1.000
_cell.length_c   1.000
_cell.angle_alpha   90.00
_cell.angle_beta   90.00
_cell.angle_gamma   90.00
#
_symmetry.space_group_name_H-M   'P 1'
#
loop_
_entity.id
_entity.type
_entity.pdbx_description
1 polymer ?
#
loop_
_entity_poly.entity_id
_entity_poly.type
_entity_poly.pdbx_seq_one_letter_code
_entity_poly.pdbx_strand_id
1 'polypeptide(L)'
;MNIFFNKKSQEKISKKSLFIDRIITGEYSSLNEILPDLNEDCIYYSLITYILSKNIENLNLFIQANKIETDLVLYLIKENMCIEYTVNYLNNIKIRDYLYFICLKELLIRNIIDINIDKLLDKIDDYDIYKHCIKNNIIPMKRNTINYEYYKIHCNNFDTVDNLLNHVKDYKNIEYITNIIKDKEANNEIIKFIKNGFDKNFCVKFFEKLNYQSEFDIIKLILAHLISTKSSKYLVLALYLAKKFSFTFVNNYDINLIYLFLLKYFLFYDEIVNVFKKMDIKNNQLLNMSYIWSDVYIICTEKGKAVSPDMKDKYIEYIEDLKATIKTSIPVFIESNKISHAINMINLYKTVENNTVFLELNKKEFIKNEEEYQFKDMLSTRCGYLFDKNKEVYSHDEEEYFKNDIYEIEDEEFKKWFREQNK
;
A
#
# COMPACT_ATOMS: atom_id res chain seq x y z
N MET A 1 -9.68 9.31 55.72
CA MET A 1 -10.12 9.55 54.32
C MET A 1 -8.86 9.72 53.46
N ASN A 2 -8.84 9.19 52.23
CA ASN A 2 -7.77 9.27 51.21
C ASN A 2 -6.62 8.23 51.15
N ILE A 3 -6.87 6.95 51.46
CA ILE A 3 -5.94 5.87 51.06
C ILE A 3 -6.63 4.75 50.25
N PHE A 4 -7.93 4.50 50.47
CA PHE A 4 -8.67 3.46 49.73
C PHE A 4 -9.07 3.83 48.30
N PHE A 5 -9.22 5.11 47.97
CA PHE A 5 -9.53 5.55 46.60
C PHE A 5 -8.36 5.36 45.63
N ASN A 6 -7.12 5.30 46.13
CA ASN A 6 -5.91 5.21 45.29
C ASN A 6 -5.52 3.76 44.95
N LYS A 7 -5.90 2.78 45.80
CA LYS A 7 -5.63 1.36 45.52
C LYS A 7 -6.56 0.78 44.45
N LYS A 8 -7.86 1.07 44.52
CA LYS A 8 -8.82 0.59 43.51
C LYS A 8 -8.56 1.18 42.13
N SER A 9 -8.16 2.46 42.04
CA SER A 9 -7.78 3.06 40.75
C SER A 9 -6.50 2.45 40.17
N GLN A 10 -5.47 2.18 41.01
CA GLN A 10 -4.24 1.53 40.59
C GLN A 10 -4.44 0.06 40.17
N GLU A 11 -5.23 -0.72 40.92
CA GLU A 11 -5.60 -2.10 40.55
C GLU A 11 -6.41 -2.12 39.22
N LYS A 12 -7.28 -1.14 39.00
CA LYS A 12 -8.05 -1.01 37.76
C LYS A 12 -7.18 -0.63 36.55
N ILE A 13 -6.23 0.29 36.70
CA ILE A 13 -5.26 0.63 35.64
C ILE A 13 -4.42 -0.60 35.28
N SER A 14 -4.03 -1.39 36.28
CA SER A 14 -3.32 -2.66 36.08
C SER A 14 -4.15 -3.69 35.30
N LYS A 15 -5.44 -3.87 35.60
CA LYS A 15 -6.32 -4.80 34.87
C LYS A 15 -6.58 -4.37 33.42
N LYS A 16 -6.74 -3.07 33.15
CA LYS A 16 -6.85 -2.55 31.78
C LYS A 16 -5.56 -2.80 30.99
N SER A 17 -4.40 -2.49 31.56
CA SER A 17 -3.11 -2.78 30.91
C SER A 17 -2.97 -4.27 30.59
N LEU A 18 -3.29 -5.13 31.55
CA LEU A 18 -3.24 -6.58 31.37
C LEU A 18 -4.20 -7.07 30.26
N PHE A 19 -5.40 -6.50 30.18
CA PHE A 19 -6.34 -6.78 29.10
C PHE A 19 -5.75 -6.37 27.74
N ILE A 20 -5.16 -5.17 27.63
CA ILE A 20 -4.55 -4.68 26.38
C ILE A 20 -3.36 -5.55 25.95
N ASP A 21 -2.50 -5.95 26.88
CA ASP A 21 -1.39 -6.83 26.55
C ASP A 21 -1.90 -8.19 26.05
N ARG A 22 -2.89 -8.79 26.73
CA ARG A 22 -3.50 -10.08 26.33
C ARG A 22 -4.18 -10.03 24.95
N ILE A 23 -4.93 -8.97 24.62
CA ILE A 23 -5.58 -8.89 23.29
C ILE A 23 -4.57 -8.69 22.15
N ILE A 24 -3.46 -8.01 22.43
CA ILE A 24 -2.41 -7.73 21.45
C ILE A 24 -1.56 -8.99 21.22
N THR A 25 -1.20 -9.71 22.28
CA THR A 25 -0.44 -10.98 22.18
C THR A 25 -1.29 -12.14 21.68
N GLY A 26 -2.61 -11.99 21.65
CA GLY A 26 -3.53 -13.03 21.17
C GLY A 26 -3.91 -14.07 22.24
N GLU A 27 -3.64 -13.80 23.50
CA GLU A 27 -3.94 -14.68 24.65
C GLU A 27 -5.43 -14.59 25.07
N TYR A 28 -6.33 -14.79 24.10
CA TYR A 28 -7.76 -14.54 24.26
C TYR A 28 -8.46 -15.42 25.31
N SER A 29 -7.96 -16.64 25.53
CA SER A 29 -8.52 -17.59 26.51
C SER A 29 -8.50 -17.04 27.95
N SER A 30 -7.55 -16.17 28.24
CA SER A 30 -7.32 -15.60 29.56
C SER A 30 -8.16 -14.34 29.82
N LEU A 31 -8.82 -13.77 28.81
CA LEU A 31 -9.58 -12.52 28.95
C LEU A 31 -10.81 -12.67 29.85
N ASN A 32 -11.42 -13.86 29.88
CA ASN A 32 -12.61 -14.14 30.69
C ASN A 32 -12.38 -13.93 32.20
N GLU A 33 -11.13 -14.06 32.68
CA GLU A 33 -10.78 -13.81 34.08
C GLU A 33 -10.81 -12.32 34.45
N ILE A 34 -10.62 -11.43 33.47
CA ILE A 34 -10.49 -9.98 33.67
C ILE A 34 -11.81 -9.26 33.32
N LEU A 35 -12.61 -9.85 32.43
CA LEU A 35 -13.85 -9.28 31.92
C LEU A 35 -14.85 -8.85 33.01
N PRO A 36 -15.13 -9.62 34.08
CA PRO A 36 -16.10 -9.23 35.08
C PRO A 36 -15.81 -7.85 35.68
N ASP A 37 -14.55 -7.56 36.01
CA ASP A 37 -14.14 -6.27 36.57
C ASP A 37 -14.25 -5.11 35.56
N LEU A 38 -13.96 -5.37 34.29
CA LEU A 38 -14.01 -4.34 33.24
C LEU A 38 -15.45 -4.04 32.83
N ASN A 39 -16.32 -5.04 32.84
CA ASN A 39 -17.73 -4.91 32.50
C ASN A 39 -18.52 -4.11 33.55
N GLU A 40 -18.05 -4.03 34.80
CA GLU A 40 -18.62 -3.10 35.79
C GLU A 40 -18.56 -1.65 35.29
N ASP A 41 -17.50 -1.29 34.56
CA ASP A 41 -17.26 0.07 34.07
C ASP A 41 -17.75 0.24 32.62
N CYS A 42 -17.60 -0.77 31.76
CA CYS A 42 -17.97 -0.69 30.35
C CYS A 42 -18.26 -2.07 29.73
N ILE A 43 -19.50 -2.31 29.30
CA ILE A 43 -19.92 -3.59 28.69
C ILE A 43 -19.23 -3.88 27.34
N TYR A 44 -18.67 -2.86 26.67
CA TYR A 44 -18.03 -3.04 25.37
C TYR A 44 -16.72 -3.85 25.41
N TYR A 45 -16.13 -4.06 26.59
CA TYR A 45 -15.02 -5.00 26.76
C TYR A 45 -15.44 -6.45 26.46
N SER A 46 -16.68 -6.83 26.78
CA SER A 46 -17.24 -8.13 26.37
C SER A 46 -17.40 -8.24 24.87
N LEU A 47 -17.84 -7.15 24.23
CA LEU A 47 -18.06 -7.12 22.78
C LEU A 47 -16.75 -7.32 22.01
N ILE A 48 -15.71 -6.56 22.34
CA ILE A 48 -14.41 -6.75 21.68
C ILE A 48 -13.84 -8.14 21.95
N THR A 49 -14.05 -8.69 23.16
CA THR A 49 -13.59 -10.04 23.50
C THR A 49 -14.35 -11.11 22.71
N TYR A 50 -15.66 -10.98 22.53
CA TYR A 50 -16.43 -11.85 21.64
C TYR A 50 -15.86 -11.84 20.22
N ILE A 51 -15.60 -10.65 19.68
CA ILE A 51 -15.10 -10.50 18.30
C ILE A 51 -13.74 -11.18 18.12
N LEU A 52 -12.83 -10.98 19.07
CA LEU A 52 -11.47 -11.52 18.99
C LEU A 52 -11.40 -13.02 19.30
N SER A 53 -12.14 -13.50 20.30
CA SER A 53 -12.11 -14.89 20.75
C SER A 53 -13.07 -15.82 20.00
N LYS A 54 -14.12 -15.26 19.38
CA LYS A 54 -15.28 -15.99 18.84
C LYS A 54 -16.01 -16.86 19.88
N ASN A 55 -15.82 -16.61 21.18
CA ASN A 55 -16.50 -17.36 22.24
C ASN A 55 -17.98 -16.91 22.39
N ILE A 56 -18.90 -17.82 22.07
CA ILE A 56 -20.37 -17.60 22.08
C ILE A 56 -20.90 -17.17 23.47
N GLU A 57 -20.24 -17.50 24.57
CA GLU A 57 -20.66 -17.04 25.91
C GLU A 57 -20.71 -15.50 25.99
N ASN A 58 -19.80 -14.83 25.28
CA ASN A 58 -19.72 -13.37 25.21
C ASN A 58 -20.74 -12.77 24.20
N LEU A 59 -21.37 -13.59 23.35
CA LEU A 59 -22.40 -13.16 22.40
C LEU A 59 -23.71 -12.75 23.12
N ASN A 60 -24.06 -13.46 24.19
CA ASN A 60 -25.26 -13.13 24.96
C ASN A 60 -25.16 -11.74 25.62
N LEU A 61 -23.95 -11.32 25.97
CA LEU A 61 -23.65 -9.96 26.46
C LEU A 61 -23.71 -8.92 25.33
N PHE A 62 -23.39 -9.31 24.09
CA PHE A 62 -23.51 -8.46 22.90
C PHE A 62 -24.96 -8.08 22.57
N ILE A 63 -25.91 -9.02 22.68
CA ILE A 63 -27.33 -8.76 22.35
C ILE A 63 -27.95 -7.70 23.28
N GLN A 64 -27.37 -7.47 24.45
CA GLN A 64 -27.81 -6.46 25.41
C GLN A 64 -27.29 -5.05 25.10
N ALA A 65 -26.25 -4.90 24.27
CA ALA A 65 -25.65 -3.62 23.91
C ALA A 65 -26.44 -2.92 22.78
N ASN A 66 -27.30 -1.98 23.15
CA ASN A 66 -28.32 -1.40 22.26
C ASN A 66 -27.86 -0.34 21.25
N LYS A 67 -26.56 -0.16 21.00
CA LYS A 67 -26.07 0.79 20.00
C LYS A 67 -24.77 0.28 19.41
N ILE A 68 -24.80 -0.11 18.14
CA ILE A 68 -23.58 -0.36 17.38
C ILE A 68 -23.54 0.51 16.13
N GLU A 69 -22.33 0.80 15.69
CA GLU A 69 -22.05 1.64 14.52
C GLU A 69 -22.06 0.80 13.23
N THR A 70 -22.41 1.43 12.10
CA THR A 70 -22.54 0.75 10.80
C THR A 70 -21.21 0.17 10.30
N ASP A 71 -20.08 0.75 10.69
CA ASP A 71 -18.75 0.23 10.38
C ASP A 71 -18.43 -1.08 11.14
N LEU A 72 -18.90 -1.22 12.39
CA LEU A 72 -18.86 -2.50 13.10
C LEU A 72 -19.76 -3.53 12.42
N VAL A 73 -20.94 -3.13 11.95
CA VAL A 73 -21.83 -4.01 11.16
C VAL A 73 -21.12 -4.50 9.91
N LEU A 74 -20.46 -3.60 9.17
CA LEU A 74 -19.67 -3.96 8.00
C LEU A 74 -18.56 -4.96 8.34
N TYR A 75 -17.85 -4.75 9.46
CA TYR A 75 -16.84 -5.69 9.94
C TYR A 75 -17.43 -7.08 10.21
N LEU A 76 -18.55 -7.14 10.95
CA LEU A 76 -19.24 -8.40 11.27
C LEU A 76 -19.68 -9.15 10.01
N ILE A 77 -20.21 -8.45 9.00
CA ILE A 77 -20.57 -9.05 7.70
C ILE A 77 -19.34 -9.64 7.02
N LYS A 78 -18.23 -8.89 6.97
CA LYS A 78 -16.99 -9.37 6.33
C LYS A 78 -16.42 -10.62 7.02
N GLU A 79 -16.49 -10.67 8.35
CA GLU A 79 -16.05 -11.81 9.15
C GLU A 79 -17.06 -12.96 9.24
N ASN A 80 -18.22 -12.84 8.58
CA ASN A 80 -19.32 -13.81 8.65
C ASN A 80 -19.83 -14.06 10.07
N MET A 81 -19.91 -13.00 10.87
CA MET A 81 -20.34 -13.03 12.28
C MET A 81 -21.70 -12.36 12.43
N CYS A 82 -22.57 -12.96 13.26
CA CYS A 82 -23.89 -12.39 13.62
C CYS A 82 -24.74 -11.94 12.40
N ILE A 83 -24.70 -12.70 11.30
CA ILE A 83 -25.30 -12.28 10.02
C ILE A 83 -26.79 -11.91 10.16
N GLU A 84 -27.59 -12.72 10.84
CA GLU A 84 -29.01 -12.43 11.05
C GLU A 84 -29.22 -11.09 11.77
N TYR A 85 -28.44 -10.83 12.82
CA TYR A 85 -28.47 -9.57 13.53
C TYR A 85 -28.05 -8.40 12.62
N THR A 86 -27.00 -8.55 11.80
CA THR A 86 -26.55 -7.50 10.88
C THR A 86 -27.60 -7.16 9.83
N VAL A 87 -28.29 -8.17 9.27
CA VAL A 87 -29.40 -7.97 8.32
C VAL A 87 -30.56 -7.25 8.99
N ASN A 88 -30.95 -7.69 10.20
CA ASN A 88 -32.00 -7.04 10.97
C ASN A 88 -31.65 -5.58 11.31
N TYR A 89 -30.40 -5.29 11.64
CA TYR A 89 -29.92 -3.93 11.88
C TYR A 89 -30.07 -3.07 10.62
N LEU A 90 -29.58 -3.53 9.47
CA LEU A 90 -29.63 -2.79 8.20
C LEU A 90 -31.06 -2.52 7.73
N ASN A 91 -32.00 -3.43 8.01
CA ASN A 91 -33.41 -3.22 7.69
C ASN A 91 -34.05 -2.09 8.52
N ASN A 92 -33.52 -1.83 9.73
CA ASN A 92 -34.06 -0.86 10.68
C ASN A 92 -33.28 0.46 10.74
N ILE A 93 -32.14 0.57 10.05
CA ILE A 93 -31.33 1.78 10.08
C ILE A 93 -32.04 2.95 9.40
N LYS A 94 -32.01 4.12 10.05
CA LYS A 94 -32.63 5.35 9.55
C LYS A 94 -31.76 6.05 8.51
N ILE A 95 -30.45 6.07 8.73
CA ILE A 95 -29.49 6.75 7.85
C ILE A 95 -28.90 5.71 6.91
N ARG A 96 -29.07 5.95 5.60
CA ARG A 96 -28.56 5.09 4.52
C ARG A 96 -27.43 5.80 3.79
N ASP A 97 -26.30 5.88 4.47
CA ASP A 97 -25.08 6.49 3.96
C ASP A 97 -24.28 5.52 3.06
N TYR A 98 -23.07 5.90 2.71
CA TYR A 98 -22.18 5.07 1.90
C TYR A 98 -21.84 3.72 2.56
N LEU A 99 -21.64 3.68 3.90
CA LEU A 99 -21.35 2.43 4.62
C LEU A 99 -22.52 1.45 4.55
N TYR A 100 -23.76 1.94 4.63
CA TYR A 100 -24.95 1.12 4.41
C TYR A 100 -24.91 0.41 3.05
N PHE A 101 -24.61 1.14 1.97
CA PHE A 101 -24.54 0.54 0.63
C PHE A 101 -23.36 -0.43 0.49
N ILE A 102 -22.23 -0.20 1.15
CA ILE A 102 -21.14 -1.20 1.22
C ILE A 102 -21.63 -2.47 1.93
N CYS A 103 -22.38 -2.36 3.03
CA CYS A 103 -22.91 -3.54 3.72
C CYS A 103 -23.82 -4.36 2.80
N LEU A 104 -24.72 -3.69 2.06
CA LEU A 104 -25.57 -4.34 1.06
C LEU A 104 -24.76 -5.01 -0.04
N LYS A 105 -23.68 -4.38 -0.52
CA LYS A 105 -22.75 -4.96 -1.49
C LYS A 105 -22.17 -6.28 -0.98
N GLU A 106 -21.63 -6.30 0.23
CA GLU A 106 -20.99 -7.49 0.80
C GLU A 106 -22.00 -8.64 0.96
N LEU A 107 -23.22 -8.34 1.41
CA LEU A 107 -24.30 -9.34 1.54
C LEU A 107 -24.76 -9.88 0.17
N LEU A 108 -24.88 -9.01 -0.84
CA LEU A 108 -25.22 -9.39 -2.22
C LEU A 108 -24.14 -10.31 -2.82
N ILE A 109 -22.87 -9.91 -2.75
CA ILE A 109 -21.76 -10.69 -3.34
C ILE A 109 -21.68 -12.10 -2.73
N ARG A 110 -22.09 -12.24 -1.47
CA ARG A 110 -22.16 -13.51 -0.73
C ARG A 110 -23.46 -14.30 -0.95
N ASN A 111 -24.38 -13.79 -1.77
CA ASN A 111 -25.71 -14.38 -2.01
C ASN A 111 -26.56 -14.52 -0.72
N ILE A 112 -26.37 -13.64 0.26
CA ILE A 112 -27.14 -13.64 1.52
C ILE A 112 -28.46 -12.87 1.33
N ILE A 113 -28.43 -11.80 0.54
CA ILE A 113 -29.60 -11.00 0.18
C ILE A 113 -29.72 -10.90 -1.33
N ASP A 114 -30.96 -10.75 -1.80
CA ASP A 114 -31.26 -10.37 -3.18
C ASP A 114 -31.68 -8.89 -3.20
N ILE A 115 -30.99 -8.09 -4.01
CA ILE A 115 -31.23 -6.66 -4.14
C ILE A 115 -31.07 -6.22 -5.59
N ASN A 116 -31.74 -5.12 -5.94
CA ASN A 116 -31.60 -4.54 -7.28
C ASN A 116 -30.17 -4.00 -7.49
N ILE A 117 -29.41 -4.73 -8.32
CA ILE A 117 -28.01 -4.45 -8.64
C ILE A 117 -27.84 -3.05 -9.23
N ASP A 118 -28.73 -2.63 -10.12
CA ASP A 118 -28.63 -1.32 -10.76
C ASP A 118 -28.78 -0.18 -9.74
N LYS A 119 -29.72 -0.29 -8.81
CA LYS A 119 -29.87 0.69 -7.72
C LYS A 119 -28.65 0.74 -6.82
N LEU A 120 -27.97 -0.38 -6.61
CA LEU A 120 -26.74 -0.41 -5.82
C LEU A 120 -25.57 0.23 -6.58
N LEU A 121 -25.41 -0.09 -7.87
CA LEU A 121 -24.40 0.51 -8.74
C LEU A 121 -24.57 2.03 -8.86
N ASP A 122 -25.81 2.54 -8.87
CA ASP A 122 -26.08 3.98 -8.86
C ASP A 122 -25.60 4.70 -7.59
N LYS A 123 -25.26 3.96 -6.52
CA LYS A 123 -24.81 4.50 -5.23
C LYS A 123 -23.32 4.37 -4.99
N ILE A 124 -22.69 3.27 -5.41
CA ILE A 124 -21.29 3.00 -5.10
C ILE A 124 -20.42 2.62 -6.30
N ASP A 125 -21.01 2.36 -7.48
CA ASP A 125 -20.33 1.95 -8.72
C ASP A 125 -19.04 1.16 -8.49
N ASP A 126 -19.13 0.04 -7.77
CA ASP A 126 -17.97 -0.72 -7.30
C ASP A 126 -17.67 -1.91 -8.23
N TYR A 127 -16.38 -2.10 -8.58
CA TYR A 127 -15.96 -3.16 -9.51
C TYR A 127 -16.32 -4.57 -9.03
N ASP A 128 -16.36 -4.82 -7.72
CA ASP A 128 -16.70 -6.15 -7.21
C ASP A 128 -18.16 -6.54 -7.48
N ILE A 129 -19.07 -5.56 -7.64
CA ILE A 129 -20.44 -5.81 -8.11
C ILE A 129 -20.42 -6.30 -9.56
N TYR A 130 -19.63 -5.65 -10.42
CA TYR A 130 -19.49 -6.10 -11.81
C TYR A 130 -18.87 -7.50 -11.91
N LYS A 131 -17.88 -7.83 -11.06
CA LYS A 131 -17.37 -9.21 -10.97
C LYS A 131 -18.47 -10.21 -10.58
N HIS A 132 -19.33 -9.85 -9.64
CA HIS A 132 -20.48 -10.67 -9.28
C HIS A 132 -21.45 -10.82 -10.45
N CYS A 133 -21.74 -9.76 -11.21
CA CYS A 133 -22.56 -9.83 -12.42
C CYS A 133 -21.97 -10.77 -13.47
N ILE A 134 -20.66 -10.69 -13.73
CA ILE A 134 -19.96 -11.59 -14.67
C ILE A 134 -20.11 -13.05 -14.22
N LYS A 135 -19.85 -13.35 -12.94
CA LYS A 135 -19.94 -14.71 -12.39
C LYS A 135 -21.34 -15.30 -12.49
N ASN A 136 -22.37 -14.47 -12.37
CA ASN A 136 -23.78 -14.90 -12.35
C ASN A 136 -24.53 -14.62 -13.66
N ASN A 137 -23.83 -14.24 -14.74
CA ASN A 137 -24.43 -13.89 -16.04
C ASN A 137 -25.52 -12.81 -15.97
N ILE A 138 -25.33 -11.81 -15.11
CA ILE A 138 -26.24 -10.67 -14.96
C ILE A 138 -25.77 -9.53 -15.85
N ILE A 139 -26.70 -8.88 -16.56
CA ILE A 139 -26.43 -7.74 -17.44
C ILE A 139 -26.87 -6.45 -16.73
N PRO A 140 -25.94 -5.64 -16.21
CA PRO A 140 -26.26 -4.36 -15.60
C PRO A 140 -26.58 -3.30 -16.66
N MET A 141 -27.33 -2.26 -16.27
CA MET A 141 -27.59 -1.11 -17.13
C MET A 141 -26.30 -0.37 -17.54
N LYS A 142 -26.33 0.24 -18.72
CA LYS A 142 -25.21 1.02 -19.26
C LYS A 142 -24.89 2.22 -18.38
N ARG A 143 -23.61 2.41 -18.05
CA ARG A 143 -23.10 3.52 -17.23
C ARG A 143 -21.87 4.15 -17.86
N ASN A 144 -21.67 5.44 -17.64
CA ASN A 144 -20.50 6.17 -18.12
C ASN A 144 -19.43 6.22 -17.01
N THR A 145 -18.88 5.07 -16.65
CA THR A 145 -17.89 4.96 -15.56
C THR A 145 -16.78 4.00 -15.95
N ILE A 146 -15.59 4.20 -15.37
CA ILE A 146 -14.43 3.35 -15.68
C ILE A 146 -14.68 1.89 -15.29
N ASN A 147 -15.41 1.64 -14.20
CA ASN A 147 -15.75 0.28 -13.76
C ASN A 147 -16.70 -0.42 -14.75
N TYR A 148 -17.65 0.30 -15.33
CA TYR A 148 -18.48 -0.22 -16.41
C TYR A 148 -17.69 -0.50 -17.69
N GLU A 149 -16.74 0.36 -18.03
CA GLU A 149 -15.85 0.13 -19.17
C GLU A 149 -14.98 -1.13 -18.97
N TYR A 150 -14.43 -1.34 -17.77
CA TYR A 150 -13.74 -2.59 -17.41
C TYR A 150 -14.66 -3.82 -17.49
N TYR A 151 -15.90 -3.71 -17.02
CA TYR A 151 -16.90 -4.78 -17.16
C TYR A 151 -17.12 -5.17 -18.63
N LYS A 152 -17.29 -4.20 -19.53
CA LYS A 152 -17.47 -4.44 -20.98
C LYS A 152 -16.28 -5.19 -21.59
N ILE A 153 -15.06 -4.86 -21.19
CA ILE A 153 -13.84 -5.55 -21.64
C ILE A 153 -13.87 -7.01 -21.22
N HIS A 154 -14.20 -7.29 -19.96
CA HIS A 154 -14.32 -8.66 -19.47
C HIS A 154 -15.40 -9.48 -20.18
N CYS A 155 -16.48 -8.81 -20.64
CA CYS A 155 -17.53 -9.44 -21.42
C CYS A 155 -17.25 -9.49 -22.93
N ASN A 156 -16.06 -9.05 -23.40
CA ASN A 156 -15.72 -8.88 -24.82
C ASN A 156 -16.71 -8.00 -25.63
N ASN A 157 -17.39 -7.06 -24.98
CA ASN A 157 -18.43 -6.20 -25.56
C ASN A 157 -18.00 -4.72 -25.59
N PHE A 158 -16.90 -4.39 -26.30
CA PHE A 158 -16.37 -3.02 -26.37
C PHE A 158 -16.26 -2.49 -27.82
N ASP A 159 -16.71 -1.25 -28.01
CA ASP A 159 -16.73 -0.59 -29.33
C ASP A 159 -15.34 -0.06 -29.74
N THR A 160 -14.67 0.70 -28.86
CA THR A 160 -13.34 1.28 -29.13
C THR A 160 -12.45 1.28 -27.89
N VAL A 161 -11.23 0.80 -28.07
CA VAL A 161 -10.18 0.69 -27.04
C VAL A 161 -9.60 2.06 -26.69
N ASP A 162 -9.52 2.94 -27.67
CA ASP A 162 -8.84 4.24 -27.55
C ASP A 162 -9.50 5.13 -26.49
N ASN A 163 -10.82 5.07 -26.33
CA ASN A 163 -11.54 5.82 -25.30
C ASN A 163 -11.12 5.40 -23.89
N LEU A 164 -10.90 4.11 -23.67
CA LEU A 164 -10.48 3.59 -22.38
C LEU A 164 -9.00 3.93 -22.10
N LEU A 165 -8.13 3.79 -23.11
CA LEU A 165 -6.72 4.18 -23.00
C LEU A 165 -6.56 5.68 -22.73
N ASN A 166 -7.44 6.53 -23.26
CA ASN A 166 -7.44 7.97 -22.96
C ASN A 166 -7.78 8.26 -21.48
N HIS A 167 -8.42 7.34 -20.78
CA HIS A 167 -8.80 7.47 -19.37
C HIS A 167 -7.84 6.78 -18.41
N VAL A 168 -6.91 5.96 -18.92
CA VAL A 168 -5.99 5.17 -18.10
C VAL A 168 -4.56 5.66 -18.32
N LYS A 169 -3.90 6.09 -17.24
CA LYS A 169 -2.54 6.65 -17.29
C LYS A 169 -1.49 5.78 -16.60
N ASP A 170 -1.89 4.73 -15.89
CA ASP A 170 -0.97 3.83 -15.20
C ASP A 170 -0.62 2.61 -16.06
N TYR A 171 0.65 2.20 -16.00
CA TYR A 171 1.19 1.11 -16.82
C TYR A 171 0.48 -0.22 -16.56
N LYS A 172 0.15 -0.53 -15.29
CA LYS A 172 -0.53 -1.76 -14.90
C LYS A 172 -1.83 -1.97 -15.67
N ASN A 173 -2.69 -0.96 -15.67
CA ASN A 173 -3.96 -1.03 -16.35
C ASN A 173 -3.76 -1.05 -17.87
N ILE A 174 -2.85 -0.23 -18.42
CA ILE A 174 -2.55 -0.24 -19.87
C ILE A 174 -2.06 -1.62 -20.31
N GLU A 175 -1.20 -2.29 -19.55
CA GLU A 175 -0.74 -3.66 -19.83
C GLU A 175 -1.90 -4.66 -19.80
N TYR A 176 -2.74 -4.58 -18.76
CA TYR A 176 -3.92 -5.42 -18.64
C TYR A 176 -4.84 -5.28 -19.86
N ILE A 177 -5.14 -4.04 -20.26
CA ILE A 177 -5.94 -3.70 -21.43
C ILE A 177 -5.28 -4.25 -22.71
N THR A 178 -3.99 -3.99 -22.89
CA THR A 178 -3.21 -4.40 -24.06
C THR A 178 -3.19 -5.92 -24.24
N ASN A 179 -3.11 -6.68 -23.15
CA ASN A 179 -3.10 -8.15 -23.17
C ASN A 179 -4.43 -8.77 -23.63
N ILE A 180 -5.54 -8.04 -23.46
CA ILE A 180 -6.87 -8.50 -23.88
C ILE A 180 -7.10 -8.20 -25.37
N ILE A 181 -6.55 -7.11 -25.89
CA ILE A 181 -6.83 -6.59 -27.25
C ILE A 181 -5.76 -7.08 -28.24
N LYS A 182 -5.61 -8.40 -28.32
CA LYS A 182 -4.46 -9.07 -28.99
C LYS A 182 -4.08 -8.52 -30.38
N ASP A 183 -5.03 -7.96 -31.15
CA ASP A 183 -4.84 -7.67 -32.58
C ASP A 183 -5.15 -6.23 -33.08
N LYS A 184 -5.27 -5.21 -32.22
CA LYS A 184 -5.42 -3.82 -32.69
C LYS A 184 -4.10 -3.06 -32.68
N GLU A 185 -3.75 -2.47 -33.82
CA GLU A 185 -2.68 -1.48 -33.97
C GLU A 185 -3.05 -0.22 -33.19
N ALA A 186 -2.61 -0.12 -31.93
CA ALA A 186 -2.72 1.13 -31.20
C ALA A 186 -1.49 1.99 -31.50
N ASN A 187 -1.70 3.19 -32.05
CA ASN A 187 -0.62 4.13 -32.37
C ASN A 187 -0.11 4.89 -31.12
N ASN A 188 -0.10 4.24 -29.96
CA ASN A 188 0.28 4.80 -28.67
C ASN A 188 1.67 4.29 -28.27
N GLU A 189 2.60 5.19 -27.96
CA GLU A 189 4.00 4.85 -27.65
C GLU A 189 4.15 3.98 -26.38
N ILE A 190 3.27 4.16 -25.38
CA ILE A 190 3.27 3.29 -24.18
C ILE A 190 2.88 1.87 -24.56
N ILE A 191 1.92 1.69 -25.48
CA ILE A 191 1.53 0.36 -25.96
C ILE A 191 2.64 -0.28 -26.79
N LYS A 192 3.28 0.51 -27.66
CA LYS A 192 4.46 0.04 -28.43
C LYS A 192 5.56 -0.44 -27.49
N PHE A 193 5.84 0.32 -26.42
CA PHE A 193 6.80 -0.09 -25.39
C PHE A 193 6.38 -1.37 -24.65
N ILE A 194 5.13 -1.47 -24.21
CA ILE A 194 4.62 -2.67 -23.51
C ILE A 194 4.80 -3.91 -24.40
N LYS A 195 4.40 -3.83 -25.67
CA LYS A 195 4.48 -4.94 -26.63
C LYS A 195 5.92 -5.27 -27.02
N ASN A 196 6.71 -4.28 -27.40
CA ASN A 196 8.00 -4.48 -28.08
C ASN A 196 9.23 -4.26 -27.19
N GLY A 197 9.08 -3.57 -26.05
CA GLY A 197 10.18 -3.24 -25.15
C GLY A 197 11.00 -2.02 -25.60
N PHE A 198 12.30 -2.06 -25.32
CA PHE A 198 13.24 -0.97 -25.61
C PHE A 198 13.28 -0.59 -27.10
N ASP A 199 13.15 0.70 -27.41
CA ASP A 199 13.30 1.27 -28.75
C ASP A 199 14.35 2.37 -28.71
N LYS A 200 15.52 2.07 -29.28
CA LYS A 200 16.64 3.01 -29.38
C LYS A 200 16.29 4.26 -30.17
N ASN A 201 15.59 4.12 -31.29
CA ASN A 201 15.27 5.23 -32.18
C ASN A 201 14.28 6.19 -31.52
N PHE A 202 13.32 5.65 -30.76
CA PHE A 202 12.42 6.44 -29.92
C PHE A 202 13.22 7.29 -28.92
N CYS A 203 14.14 6.66 -28.17
CA CYS A 203 14.98 7.38 -27.20
C CYS A 203 15.80 8.48 -27.87
N VAL A 204 16.54 8.19 -28.95
CA VAL A 204 17.37 9.16 -29.68
C VAL A 204 16.53 10.38 -30.13
N LYS A 205 15.40 10.14 -30.81
CA LYS A 205 14.51 11.21 -31.28
C LYS A 205 13.96 12.09 -30.16
N PHE A 206 13.79 11.54 -28.97
CA PHE A 206 13.36 12.35 -27.83
C PHE A 206 14.50 13.16 -27.24
N PHE A 207 15.68 12.57 -27.06
CA PHE A 207 16.83 13.30 -26.52
C PHE A 207 17.14 14.57 -27.34
N GLU A 208 16.97 14.51 -28.66
CA GLU A 208 17.04 15.68 -29.56
C GLU A 208 16.00 16.78 -29.22
N LYS A 209 14.82 16.40 -28.74
CA LYS A 209 13.69 17.30 -28.40
C LYS A 209 13.68 17.78 -26.95
N LEU A 210 14.40 17.10 -26.07
CA LEU A 210 14.42 17.29 -24.61
C LEU A 210 14.85 18.71 -24.22
N ASN A 211 15.63 19.38 -25.08
CA ASN A 211 16.07 20.78 -24.92
C ASN A 211 14.95 21.83 -25.10
N TYR A 212 13.79 21.45 -25.64
CA TYR A 212 12.73 22.41 -26.02
C TYR A 212 11.47 22.31 -25.14
N GLN A 213 11.09 21.11 -24.72
CA GLN A 213 9.95 20.88 -23.84
C GLN A 213 10.06 19.52 -23.14
N SER A 214 9.99 19.50 -21.81
CA SER A 214 10.06 18.28 -21.01
C SER A 214 8.69 17.94 -20.43
N GLU A 215 8.00 17.00 -21.06
CA GLU A 215 6.70 16.51 -20.57
C GLU A 215 6.89 15.28 -19.67
N PHE A 216 6.18 15.27 -18.54
CA PHE A 216 6.26 14.20 -17.54
C PHE A 216 6.09 12.80 -18.15
N ASP A 217 5.03 12.59 -18.94
CA ASP A 217 4.70 11.27 -19.49
C ASP A 217 5.80 10.75 -20.42
N ILE A 218 6.46 11.64 -21.17
CA ILE A 218 7.53 11.25 -22.08
C ILE A 218 8.82 10.93 -21.30
N ILE A 219 9.18 11.73 -20.29
CA ILE A 219 10.31 11.42 -19.42
C ILE A 219 10.11 10.06 -18.74
N LYS A 220 8.91 9.81 -18.21
CA LYS A 220 8.57 8.52 -17.58
C LYS A 220 8.70 7.36 -18.56
N LEU A 221 8.20 7.50 -19.79
CA LEU A 221 8.31 6.48 -20.83
C LEU A 221 9.76 6.17 -21.20
N ILE A 222 10.63 7.18 -21.23
CA ILE A 222 12.05 6.97 -21.57
C ILE A 222 12.80 6.30 -20.44
N LEU A 223 12.51 6.68 -19.20
CA LEU A 223 13.01 5.93 -18.05
C LEU A 223 12.56 4.47 -18.15
N ALA A 224 11.31 4.19 -18.52
CA ALA A 224 10.84 2.82 -18.74
C ALA A 224 11.65 2.10 -19.83
N HIS A 225 11.89 2.74 -20.99
CA HIS A 225 12.71 2.18 -22.06
C HIS A 225 14.13 1.87 -21.58
N LEU A 226 14.83 2.84 -20.98
CA LEU A 226 16.22 2.67 -20.51
C LEU A 226 16.32 1.59 -19.43
N ILE A 227 15.42 1.61 -18.45
CA ILE A 227 15.39 0.65 -17.34
C ILE A 227 15.09 -0.77 -17.87
N SER A 228 14.17 -0.92 -18.81
CA SER A 228 13.79 -2.24 -19.35
C SER A 228 14.96 -3.02 -19.99
N THR A 229 16.04 -2.33 -20.38
CA THR A 229 17.21 -2.96 -20.98
C THR A 229 18.03 -3.81 -20.00
N LYS A 230 17.96 -3.51 -18.70
CA LYS A 230 18.84 -4.07 -17.65
C LYS A 230 20.34 -3.81 -17.89
N SER A 231 20.70 -2.98 -18.87
CA SER A 231 22.08 -2.64 -19.18
C SER A 231 22.55 -1.54 -18.24
N SER A 232 23.65 -1.81 -17.56
CA SER A 232 24.27 -0.87 -16.62
C SER A 232 24.52 0.52 -17.20
N LYS A 233 24.87 0.62 -18.49
CA LYS A 233 25.08 1.90 -19.18
C LYS A 233 23.80 2.72 -19.31
N TYR A 234 22.71 2.06 -19.73
CA TYR A 234 21.40 2.69 -19.85
C TYR A 234 20.78 2.98 -18.48
N LEU A 235 21.10 2.20 -17.45
CA LEU A 235 20.68 2.48 -16.08
C LEU A 235 21.37 3.69 -15.47
N VAL A 236 22.65 3.92 -15.78
CA VAL A 236 23.34 5.16 -15.41
C VAL A 236 22.75 6.36 -16.15
N LEU A 237 22.44 6.22 -17.44
CA LEU A 237 21.73 7.27 -18.19
C LEU A 237 20.32 7.53 -17.62
N ALA A 238 19.60 6.48 -17.21
CA ALA A 238 18.32 6.60 -16.53
C ALA A 238 18.46 7.32 -15.18
N LEU A 239 19.50 7.02 -14.40
CA LEU A 239 19.81 7.70 -13.14
C LEU A 239 20.11 9.18 -13.37
N TYR A 240 20.90 9.52 -14.39
CA TYR A 240 21.16 10.91 -14.79
C TYR A 240 19.86 11.65 -15.09
N LEU A 241 19.02 11.09 -15.96
CA LEU A 241 17.74 11.70 -16.32
C LEU A 241 16.80 11.85 -15.12
N ALA A 242 16.66 10.79 -14.32
CA ALA A 242 15.81 10.82 -13.13
C ALA A 242 16.31 11.85 -12.12
N LYS A 243 17.63 12.00 -11.93
CA LYS A 243 18.23 13.05 -11.09
C LYS A 243 17.93 14.45 -11.65
N LYS A 244 18.19 14.66 -12.95
CA LYS A 244 17.99 15.95 -13.63
C LYS A 244 16.55 16.45 -13.54
N PHE A 245 15.59 15.54 -13.70
CA PHE A 245 14.17 15.86 -13.65
C PHE A 245 13.50 15.62 -12.28
N SER A 246 14.27 15.14 -11.29
CA SER A 246 13.77 15.02 -9.92
C SER A 246 13.29 16.39 -9.43
N PHE A 247 12.16 16.39 -8.71
CA PHE A 247 11.49 17.59 -8.19
C PHE A 247 11.09 18.65 -9.23
N THR A 248 11.21 18.37 -10.54
CA THR A 248 10.77 19.29 -11.60
C THR A 248 9.24 19.32 -11.70
N PHE A 249 8.60 18.18 -11.51
CA PHE A 249 7.14 18.02 -11.63
C PHE A 249 6.47 18.09 -10.24
N VAL A 250 6.14 19.29 -9.76
CA VAL A 250 5.66 19.54 -8.39
C VAL A 250 4.47 18.66 -7.97
N ASN A 251 3.56 18.33 -8.89
CA ASN A 251 2.36 17.54 -8.62
C ASN A 251 2.51 16.05 -8.96
N ASN A 252 3.70 15.60 -9.36
CA ASN A 252 3.93 14.20 -9.74
C ASN A 252 5.26 13.68 -9.20
N TYR A 253 5.17 12.75 -8.25
CA TYR A 253 6.32 12.20 -7.55
C TYR A 253 6.89 10.93 -8.20
N ASP A 254 6.33 10.45 -9.31
CA ASP A 254 6.77 9.19 -9.93
C ASP A 254 8.25 9.26 -10.35
N ILE A 255 8.71 10.38 -10.91
CA ILE A 255 10.13 10.54 -11.27
C ILE A 255 11.02 10.48 -10.02
N ASN A 256 10.58 11.05 -8.90
CA ASN A 256 11.31 10.97 -7.64
C ASN A 256 11.36 9.54 -7.10
N LEU A 257 10.28 8.77 -7.24
CA LEU A 257 10.28 7.35 -6.88
C LEU A 257 11.22 6.54 -7.77
N ILE A 258 11.15 6.73 -9.09
CA ILE A 258 12.06 6.06 -10.03
C ILE A 258 13.52 6.40 -9.67
N TYR A 259 13.79 7.67 -9.35
CA TYR A 259 15.10 8.10 -8.87
C TYR A 259 15.52 7.36 -7.59
N LEU A 260 14.66 7.27 -6.57
CA LEU A 260 14.93 6.51 -5.35
C LEU A 260 15.26 5.04 -5.61
N PHE A 261 14.54 4.38 -6.52
CA PHE A 261 14.80 2.98 -6.86
C PHE A 261 16.10 2.80 -7.66
N LEU A 262 16.44 3.75 -8.53
CA LEU A 262 17.75 3.75 -9.19
C LEU A 262 18.88 3.98 -8.18
N LEU A 263 18.73 4.89 -7.22
CA LEU A 263 19.68 5.06 -6.13
C LEU A 263 19.81 3.79 -5.28
N LYS A 264 18.69 3.11 -5.00
CA LYS A 264 18.67 1.80 -4.32
C LYS A 264 19.43 0.74 -5.12
N TYR A 265 19.24 0.70 -6.44
CA TYR A 265 19.95 -0.20 -7.35
C TYR A 265 21.47 0.00 -7.29
N PHE A 266 21.92 1.25 -7.25
CA PHE A 266 23.34 1.61 -7.14
C PHE A 266 23.87 1.71 -5.70
N LEU A 267 23.04 1.43 -4.68
CA LEU A 267 23.39 1.49 -3.26
C LEU A 267 23.83 2.87 -2.73
N PHE A 268 23.29 3.96 -3.29
CA PHE A 268 23.64 5.34 -2.90
C PHE A 268 22.89 5.80 -1.65
N TYR A 269 23.22 5.22 -0.50
CA TYR A 269 22.50 5.39 0.77
C TYR A 269 22.27 6.86 1.17
N ASP A 270 23.31 7.67 1.21
CA ASP A 270 23.20 9.06 1.69
C ASP A 270 22.29 9.91 0.80
N GLU A 271 22.35 9.70 -0.53
CA GLU A 271 21.44 10.37 -1.45
C GLU A 271 19.99 9.90 -1.26
N ILE A 272 19.75 8.60 -1.00
CA ILE A 272 18.41 8.10 -0.67
C ILE A 272 17.87 8.84 0.56
N VAL A 273 18.67 8.94 1.64
CA VAL A 273 18.27 9.67 2.86
C VAL A 273 17.94 11.14 2.55
N ASN A 274 18.72 11.79 1.69
CA ASN A 274 18.49 13.18 1.29
C ASN A 274 17.19 13.34 0.48
N VAL A 275 16.91 12.43 -0.45
CA VAL A 275 15.70 12.46 -1.26
C VAL A 275 14.47 12.19 -0.40
N PHE A 276 14.52 11.25 0.55
CA PHE A 276 13.45 11.02 1.51
C PHE A 276 13.10 12.28 2.30
N LYS A 277 14.11 13.03 2.76
CA LYS A 277 13.91 14.32 3.44
C LYS A 277 13.26 15.36 2.53
N LYS A 278 13.72 15.49 1.28
CA LYS A 278 13.16 16.43 0.30
C LYS A 278 11.72 16.11 -0.10
N MET A 279 11.36 14.82 -0.16
CA MET A 279 10.00 14.34 -0.42
C MET A 279 9.07 14.43 0.80
N ASP A 280 9.59 14.84 1.96
CA ASP A 280 8.86 14.92 3.23
C ASP A 280 8.17 13.61 3.65
N ILE A 281 8.84 12.46 3.42
CA ILE A 281 8.29 11.13 3.74
C ILE A 281 8.13 10.96 5.26
N LYS A 282 6.88 10.87 5.72
CA LYS A 282 6.51 10.81 7.15
C LYS A 282 5.41 9.77 7.43
N ASN A 283 5.25 9.41 8.70
CA ASN A 283 4.14 8.58 9.20
C ASN A 283 3.99 7.26 8.41
N ASN A 284 2.79 6.95 7.92
CA ASN A 284 2.51 5.73 7.14
C ASN A 284 3.38 5.59 5.88
N GLN A 285 3.83 6.70 5.28
CA GLN A 285 4.74 6.63 4.13
C GLN A 285 6.10 6.08 4.55
N LEU A 286 6.58 6.42 5.76
CA LEU A 286 7.81 5.88 6.30
C LEU A 286 7.70 4.36 6.47
N LEU A 287 6.57 3.85 6.99
CA LEU A 287 6.31 2.40 7.10
C LEU A 287 6.33 1.71 5.74
N ASN A 288 5.69 2.32 4.74
CA ASN A 288 5.48 1.69 3.44
C ASN A 288 6.67 1.82 2.49
N MET A 289 7.61 2.73 2.76
CA MET A 289 8.76 3.00 1.88
C MET A 289 10.12 2.71 2.54
N SER A 290 10.15 2.31 3.82
CA SER A 290 11.39 2.10 4.57
C SER A 290 12.30 1.03 3.97
N TYR A 291 11.75 0.06 3.25
CA TYR A 291 12.52 -0.98 2.55
C TYR A 291 13.52 -0.39 1.53
N ILE A 292 13.25 0.79 0.95
CA ILE A 292 14.14 1.40 -0.05
C ILE A 292 15.51 1.74 0.55
N TRP A 293 15.55 2.39 1.72
CA TRP A 293 16.80 2.76 2.37
C TRP A 293 17.36 1.63 3.25
N SER A 294 16.49 0.84 3.88
CA SER A 294 16.92 -0.22 4.81
C SER A 294 17.59 -1.39 4.09
N ASP A 295 17.14 -1.75 2.88
CA ASP A 295 17.83 -2.74 2.05
C ASP A 295 19.29 -2.31 1.81
N VAL A 296 19.50 -1.05 1.43
CA VAL A 296 20.84 -0.49 1.18
C VAL A 296 21.66 -0.43 2.47
N TYR A 297 21.05 -0.02 3.59
CA TYR A 297 21.69 0.03 4.89
C TYR A 297 22.24 -1.35 5.31
N ILE A 298 21.43 -2.41 5.19
CA ILE A 298 21.82 -3.78 5.54
C ILE A 298 23.00 -4.22 4.65
N ILE A 299 22.87 -4.09 3.32
CA ILE A 299 23.92 -4.49 2.37
C ILE A 299 25.24 -3.73 2.63
N CYS A 300 25.18 -2.42 2.85
CA CYS A 300 26.37 -1.62 3.12
C CYS A 300 27.02 -2.00 4.45
N THR A 301 26.22 -2.26 5.49
CA THR A 301 26.72 -2.67 6.81
C THR A 301 27.38 -4.04 6.76
N GLU A 302 26.79 -5.02 6.07
CA GLU A 302 27.38 -6.36 5.85
C GLU A 302 28.74 -6.27 5.14
N LYS A 303 28.92 -5.27 4.27
CA LYS A 303 30.16 -5.01 3.55
C LYS A 303 31.18 -4.16 4.31
N GLY A 304 30.87 -3.75 5.54
CA GLY A 304 31.72 -2.85 6.32
C GLY A 304 31.82 -1.43 5.74
N LYS A 305 30.91 -1.02 4.85
CA LYS A 305 30.81 0.37 4.41
C LYS A 305 30.20 1.20 5.55
N ALA A 306 30.81 2.35 5.83
CA ALA A 306 30.26 3.28 6.81
C ALA A 306 28.97 3.90 6.28
N VAL A 307 27.87 3.71 6.99
CA VAL A 307 26.57 4.32 6.71
C VAL A 307 26.01 4.94 7.99
N SER A 308 25.41 6.14 7.89
CA SER A 308 24.83 6.81 9.06
C SER A 308 23.65 6.02 9.65
N PRO A 309 23.65 5.72 10.96
CA PRO A 309 22.54 5.04 11.62
C PRO A 309 21.32 5.94 11.86
N ASP A 310 21.42 7.27 11.66
CA ASP A 310 20.37 8.24 12.01
C ASP A 310 18.98 7.87 11.49
N MET A 311 18.90 7.32 10.26
CA MET A 311 17.61 6.94 9.67
C MET A 311 17.04 5.65 10.27
N LYS A 312 17.92 4.69 10.60
CA LYS A 312 17.56 3.47 11.32
C LYS A 312 17.02 3.79 12.71
N ASP A 313 17.74 4.60 13.46
CA ASP A 313 17.39 4.89 14.86
C ASP A 313 16.06 5.65 14.92
N LYS A 314 15.86 6.65 14.04
CA LYS A 314 14.57 7.36 13.90
C LYS A 314 13.42 6.43 13.50
N TYR A 315 13.68 5.45 12.65
CA TYR A 315 12.66 4.47 12.26
C TYR A 315 12.26 3.60 13.45
N ILE A 316 13.23 3.06 14.19
CA ILE A 316 12.96 2.22 15.36
C ILE A 316 12.22 3.01 16.44
N GLU A 317 12.64 4.25 16.73
CA GLU A 317 11.96 5.15 17.65
C GLU A 317 10.50 5.38 17.24
N TYR A 318 10.26 5.69 15.96
CA TYR A 318 8.92 5.87 15.41
C TYR A 318 8.02 4.62 15.59
N ILE A 319 8.56 3.43 15.35
CA ILE A 319 7.83 2.16 15.52
C ILE A 319 7.41 1.97 16.98
N GLU A 320 8.32 2.20 17.92
CA GLU A 320 8.06 2.01 19.34
C GLU A 320 7.07 3.06 19.88
N ASP A 321 7.20 4.32 19.46
CA ASP A 321 6.23 5.38 19.78
C ASP A 321 4.83 5.08 19.24
N LEU A 322 4.76 4.54 18.02
CA LEU A 322 3.51 4.11 17.40
C LEU A 322 2.86 2.97 18.20
N LYS A 323 3.62 1.95 18.59
CA LYS A 323 3.13 0.85 19.44
C LYS A 323 2.58 1.37 20.77
N ALA A 324 3.31 2.27 21.43
CA ALA A 324 2.86 2.89 22.69
C ALA A 324 1.56 3.70 22.51
N THR A 325 1.46 4.47 21.43
CA THR A 325 0.25 5.23 21.09
C THR A 325 -0.95 4.32 20.82
N ILE A 326 -0.73 3.20 20.13
CA ILE A 326 -1.79 2.22 19.87
C ILE A 326 -2.30 1.61 21.18
N LYS A 327 -1.38 1.15 22.06
CA LYS A 327 -1.75 0.56 23.36
C LYS A 327 -2.60 1.49 24.22
N THR A 328 -2.29 2.79 24.22
CA THR A 328 -3.05 3.79 25.00
C THR A 328 -4.38 4.16 24.36
N SER A 329 -4.52 4.02 23.05
CA SER A 329 -5.74 4.39 22.30
C SER A 329 -6.84 3.32 22.34
N ILE A 330 -6.48 2.03 22.44
CA ILE A 330 -7.45 0.93 22.40
C ILE A 330 -8.53 1.04 23.51
N PRO A 331 -8.20 1.25 24.80
CA PRO A 331 -9.21 1.39 25.86
C PRO A 331 -10.17 2.55 25.59
N VAL A 332 -9.65 3.68 25.09
CA VAL A 332 -10.44 4.88 24.78
C VAL A 332 -11.50 4.58 23.72
N PHE A 333 -11.13 3.84 22.67
CA PHE A 333 -12.07 3.42 21.63
C PHE A 333 -13.11 2.43 22.16
N ILE A 334 -12.72 1.44 22.96
CA ILE A 334 -13.67 0.50 23.57
C ILE A 334 -14.69 1.25 24.42
N GLU A 335 -14.22 2.12 25.32
CA GLU A 335 -15.05 2.87 26.26
C GLU A 335 -15.97 3.88 25.56
N SER A 336 -15.56 4.38 24.39
CA SER A 336 -16.35 5.28 23.55
C SER A 336 -17.27 4.57 22.55
N ASN A 337 -17.45 3.25 22.66
CA ASN A 337 -18.23 2.43 21.72
C ASN A 337 -17.73 2.46 20.27
N LYS A 338 -16.44 2.68 20.06
CA LYS A 338 -15.77 2.72 18.76
C LYS A 338 -15.04 1.41 18.48
N ILE A 339 -15.78 0.30 18.51
CA ILE A 339 -15.20 -1.05 18.55
C ILE A 339 -14.48 -1.43 17.27
N SER A 340 -15.02 -1.03 16.12
CA SER A 340 -14.34 -1.13 14.81
C SER A 340 -12.95 -0.48 14.85
N HIS A 341 -12.83 0.72 15.43
CA HIS A 341 -11.56 1.43 15.57
C HIS A 341 -10.61 0.71 16.54
N ALA A 342 -11.12 0.18 17.66
CA ALA A 342 -10.32 -0.63 18.58
C ALA A 342 -9.75 -1.88 17.90
N ILE A 343 -10.55 -2.58 17.10
CA ILE A 343 -10.10 -3.74 16.30
C ILE A 343 -9.05 -3.33 15.28
N ASN A 344 -9.26 -2.22 14.57
CA ASN A 344 -8.30 -1.69 13.62
C ASN A 344 -6.95 -1.36 14.28
N MET A 345 -6.97 -0.81 15.50
CA MET A 345 -5.76 -0.52 16.28
C MET A 345 -5.03 -1.79 16.70
N ILE A 346 -5.74 -2.84 17.13
CA ILE A 346 -5.14 -4.15 17.45
C ILE A 346 -4.49 -4.75 16.20
N ASN A 347 -5.17 -4.70 15.06
CA ASN A 347 -4.64 -5.19 13.79
C ASN A 347 -3.41 -4.38 13.34
N LEU A 348 -3.44 -3.06 13.48
CA LEU A 348 -2.30 -2.20 13.20
C LEU A 348 -1.10 -2.55 14.08
N TYR A 349 -1.32 -2.78 15.39
CA TYR A 349 -0.24 -3.21 16.29
C TYR A 349 0.43 -4.48 15.76
N LYS A 350 -0.36 -5.50 15.41
CA LYS A 350 0.15 -6.77 14.88
C LYS A 350 0.93 -6.58 13.58
N THR A 351 0.47 -5.70 12.69
CA THR A 351 1.17 -5.37 11.45
C THR A 351 2.50 -4.65 11.71
N VAL A 352 2.53 -3.73 12.68
CA VAL A 352 3.73 -2.98 13.06
C VAL A 352 4.75 -3.89 13.76
N GLU A 353 4.30 -4.74 14.68
CA GLU A 353 5.13 -5.72 15.39
C GLU A 353 5.79 -6.73 14.43
N ASN A 354 5.04 -7.17 13.42
CA ASN A 354 5.52 -8.11 12.41
C ASN A 354 6.04 -7.42 11.14
N ASN A 355 6.32 -6.12 11.18
CA ASN A 355 6.82 -5.40 10.01
C ASN A 355 8.19 -5.97 9.58
N THR A 356 8.30 -6.39 8.32
CA THR A 356 9.50 -7.02 7.78
C THR A 356 10.75 -6.17 8.00
N VAL A 357 10.69 -4.88 7.66
CA VAL A 357 11.83 -3.96 7.78
C VAL A 357 12.26 -3.80 9.24
N PHE A 358 11.31 -3.65 10.16
CA PHE A 358 11.61 -3.54 11.59
C PHE A 358 12.34 -4.77 12.13
N LEU A 359 11.87 -5.97 11.76
CA LEU A 359 12.50 -7.22 12.17
C LEU A 359 13.92 -7.37 11.57
N GLU A 360 14.09 -7.02 10.29
CA GLU A 360 15.37 -7.11 9.59
C GLU A 360 16.41 -6.13 10.16
N LEU A 361 16.02 -4.91 10.51
CA LEU A 361 16.90 -3.93 11.15
C LEU A 361 17.36 -4.35 12.56
N ASN A 362 16.51 -5.05 13.30
CA ASN A 362 16.85 -5.58 14.62
C ASN A 362 17.78 -6.80 14.54
N LYS A 363 17.56 -7.69 13.57
CA LYS A 363 18.42 -8.87 13.35
C LYS A 363 19.69 -8.58 12.52
N LYS A 364 19.72 -7.46 11.80
CA LYS A 364 20.77 -7.06 10.84
C LYS A 364 20.96 -8.04 9.70
N GLU A 365 19.87 -8.65 9.24
CA GLU A 365 19.88 -9.62 8.13
C GLU A 365 18.54 -9.58 7.38
N PHE A 366 18.54 -10.04 6.13
CA PHE A 366 17.30 -10.23 5.38
C PHE A 366 16.56 -11.49 5.82
N ILE A 367 15.30 -11.33 6.24
CA ILE A 367 14.47 -12.41 6.79
C ILE A 367 13.47 -12.93 5.76
N LYS A 368 13.03 -12.08 4.82
CA LYS A 368 12.01 -12.45 3.83
C LYS A 368 12.28 -11.84 2.45
N ASN A 369 12.00 -12.62 1.41
CA ASN A 369 11.79 -12.12 0.05
C ASN A 369 10.33 -11.74 -0.08
N GLU A 370 10.03 -10.46 -0.26
CA GLU A 370 8.70 -10.07 -0.69
C GLU A 370 8.70 -10.13 -2.23
N GLU A 371 7.78 -10.91 -2.79
CA GLU A 371 7.67 -11.09 -4.25
C GLU A 371 6.78 -10.02 -4.90
N GLU A 372 6.05 -9.23 -4.09
CA GLU A 372 5.14 -8.19 -4.58
C GLU A 372 5.33 -6.87 -3.83
N TYR A 373 5.90 -5.88 -4.51
CA TYR A 373 6.04 -4.51 -4.01
C TYR A 373 4.99 -3.58 -4.63
N GLN A 374 4.55 -2.58 -3.86
CA GLN A 374 3.51 -1.62 -4.29
C GLN A 374 3.85 -0.86 -5.58
N PHE A 375 5.13 -0.75 -5.95
CA PHE A 375 5.59 -0.02 -7.13
C PHE A 375 5.99 -0.91 -8.30
N LYS A 376 5.86 -2.24 -8.20
CA LYS A 376 6.34 -3.19 -9.22
C LYS A 376 5.82 -2.90 -10.63
N ASP A 377 4.60 -2.36 -10.73
CA ASP A 377 3.91 -2.07 -11.99
C ASP A 377 4.02 -0.59 -12.43
N MET A 378 4.88 0.23 -11.79
CA MET A 378 4.97 1.68 -12.07
C MET A 378 5.47 2.01 -13.48
N LEU A 379 6.31 1.14 -14.06
CA LEU A 379 7.00 1.31 -15.34
C LEU A 379 6.88 0.08 -16.28
N SER A 380 5.79 -0.68 -16.21
CA SER A 380 5.63 -2.02 -16.82
C SER A 380 6.33 -3.16 -16.05
N THR A 381 5.79 -4.37 -16.17
CA THR A 381 6.40 -5.61 -15.64
C THR A 381 7.84 -5.81 -16.11
N ARG A 382 8.23 -5.27 -17.27
CA ARG A 382 9.61 -5.35 -17.79
C ARG A 382 10.63 -4.65 -16.88
N CYS A 383 10.18 -3.63 -16.15
CA CYS A 383 10.99 -2.86 -15.21
C CYS A 383 10.84 -3.35 -13.76
N GLY A 384 10.03 -4.39 -13.50
CA GLY A 384 9.70 -4.88 -12.15
C GLY A 384 10.92 -5.14 -11.28
N TYR A 385 11.99 -5.67 -11.89
CA TYR A 385 13.25 -6.00 -11.22
C TYR A 385 13.90 -4.82 -10.47
N LEU A 386 13.65 -3.58 -10.90
CA LEU A 386 14.20 -2.38 -10.26
C LEU A 386 13.54 -2.13 -8.89
N PHE A 387 12.31 -2.59 -8.71
CA PHE A 387 11.51 -2.40 -7.50
C PHE A 387 11.65 -3.54 -6.50
N ASP A 388 12.21 -4.66 -6.94
CA ASP A 388 12.42 -5.85 -6.12
C ASP A 388 13.41 -5.61 -4.98
N LYS A 389 13.44 -6.55 -4.03
CA LYS A 389 14.46 -6.54 -2.98
C LYS A 389 15.84 -6.73 -3.60
N ASN A 390 16.74 -5.79 -3.34
CA ASN A 390 18.14 -5.97 -3.76
C ASN A 390 18.82 -6.90 -2.76
N LYS A 391 19.37 -8.00 -3.26
CA LYS A 391 20.18 -8.94 -2.46
C LYS A 391 21.61 -9.04 -2.92
N GLU A 392 21.88 -8.62 -4.14
CA GLU A 392 23.17 -8.74 -4.77
C GLU A 392 23.70 -7.36 -5.11
N VAL A 393 25.03 -7.27 -5.15
CA VAL A 393 25.72 -6.06 -5.53
C VAL A 393 26.26 -6.26 -6.92
N TYR A 394 25.77 -5.40 -7.80
CA TYR A 394 26.27 -5.22 -9.13
C TYR A 394 27.63 -4.50 -9.06
N SER A 395 28.73 -5.24 -8.87
CA SER A 395 30.07 -4.69 -9.09
C SER A 395 30.28 -4.52 -10.59
N HIS A 396 30.35 -3.29 -11.10
CA HIS A 396 30.78 -3.11 -12.49
C HIS A 396 31.89 -2.08 -12.60
N ASP A 397 32.65 -2.29 -13.67
CA ASP A 397 33.78 -1.49 -14.09
C ASP A 397 33.31 -0.07 -14.48
N GLU A 398 33.88 0.95 -13.82
CA GLU A 398 33.37 2.33 -13.86
C GLU A 398 33.46 3.00 -15.24
N GLU A 399 34.42 2.59 -16.07
CA GLU A 399 34.68 3.20 -17.38
C GLU A 399 33.68 2.79 -18.46
N GLU A 400 32.95 1.68 -18.27
CA GLU A 400 31.96 1.23 -19.23
C GLU A 400 30.61 1.96 -19.09
N TYR A 401 30.26 2.44 -17.90
CA TYR A 401 28.95 3.01 -17.60
C TYR A 401 28.57 4.20 -18.49
N PHE A 402 29.55 5.06 -18.81
CA PHE A 402 29.31 6.30 -19.54
C PHE A 402 29.46 6.16 -21.06
N LYS A 403 29.75 4.95 -21.57
CA LYS A 403 29.86 4.66 -23.01
C LYS A 403 28.52 4.17 -23.55
N ASN A 404 27.51 5.03 -23.56
CA ASN A 404 26.19 4.70 -24.12
C ASN A 404 26.12 5.13 -25.61
N ASP A 405 25.33 4.42 -26.41
CA ASP A 405 25.21 4.62 -27.86
C ASP A 405 23.93 5.36 -28.27
N ILE A 406 23.23 5.97 -27.29
CA ILE A 406 21.98 6.71 -27.48
C ILE A 406 22.27 8.21 -27.47
N TYR A 407 22.97 8.70 -26.45
CA TYR A 407 23.17 10.12 -26.24
C TYR A 407 24.26 10.40 -25.19
N GLU A 408 25.30 11.16 -25.55
CA GLU A 408 26.34 11.62 -24.62
C GLU A 408 25.91 12.95 -23.98
N ILE A 409 25.15 12.89 -22.89
CA ILE A 409 24.66 14.10 -22.17
C ILE A 409 25.03 14.11 -20.69
N GLU A 410 25.53 13.01 -20.16
CA GLU A 410 26.02 12.95 -18.79
C GLU A 410 27.17 13.96 -18.64
N ASP A 411 26.89 15.06 -17.95
CA ASP A 411 27.90 16.10 -17.71
C ASP A 411 28.97 15.63 -16.72
N GLU A 412 30.12 16.31 -16.74
CA GLU A 412 31.23 15.96 -15.84
C GLU A 412 30.88 16.14 -14.35
N GLU A 413 29.89 16.99 -14.04
CA GLU A 413 29.38 17.16 -12.67
C GLU A 413 28.66 15.88 -12.20
N PHE A 414 27.78 15.31 -13.02
CA PHE A 414 27.11 14.04 -12.74
C PHE A 414 28.11 12.89 -12.64
N LYS A 415 29.08 12.79 -13.57
CA LYS A 415 30.11 11.74 -13.52
C LYS A 415 30.93 11.82 -12.23
N LYS A 416 31.30 13.04 -11.82
CA LYS A 416 32.00 13.28 -10.56
C LYS A 416 31.13 12.88 -9.37
N TRP A 417 29.88 13.34 -9.33
CA TRP A 417 28.92 12.99 -8.27
C TRP A 417 28.75 11.46 -8.17
N PHE A 418 28.55 10.76 -9.29
CA PHE A 418 28.37 9.30 -9.32
C PHE A 418 29.59 8.55 -8.75
N ARG A 419 30.81 8.99 -9.09
CA ARG A 419 32.05 8.41 -8.54
C ARG A 419 32.20 8.69 -7.04
N GLU A 420 31.77 9.85 -6.57
CA GLU A 420 31.81 10.19 -5.14
C GLU A 420 30.87 9.30 -4.31
N GLN A 421 29.73 8.87 -4.87
CA GLN A 421 28.80 7.96 -4.19
C GLN A 421 29.31 6.50 -4.10
N ASN A 422 30.28 6.10 -4.94
CA ASN A 422 30.77 4.73 -5.00
C ASN A 422 31.98 4.44 -4.08
N LYS A 423 32.66 5.50 -3.61
CA LYS A 423 33.74 5.41 -2.61
C LYS A 423 33.19 4.95 -1.26
#